data_AF-A0A0A9EBM8-F1
#
_entry.id   AF-A0A0A9EBM8-F1
#
_cell.length_a   1.000
_cell.length_b   1.000
_cell.length_c   1.000
_cell.angle_alpha   90.00
_cell.angle_beta   90.00
_cell.angle_gamma   90.00
#
_symmetry.space_group_name_H-M   'P 1'
#
loop_
_entity.id
_entity.type
_entity.pdbx_description
1 polymer ?
#
loop_
_entity_poly.entity_id
_entity_poly.type
_entity_poly.pdbx_seq_one_letter_code
_entity_poly.pdbx_strand_id
1 'polypeptide(L)'
;MVLEYGEIDLAHMVAQKWKERNNSNMKINENWLRFYWQQMLEAVNTIHEERIVHSDLKPANFMLVRGSLKLIDFGIAKAIMNDTTNIQRDAQVGTLNYMSPEAFMCNDQDMGGNVIKCGRPSDIWSLGCILYQMVYGKTPFADYKTFWAKYKEVTDRNHKIKYEPVDNPWLIDLMQRCLAWDRDARWRIPQLLQHPFLNPPVPKDLAPIDHDRCRLLMEKIKTHWADPVVSKLCSIIEKLEEDQC
;
A
#
# COMPACT_ATOMS: atom_id res chain seq x y z
N MET A 1 -20.58 16.84 12.01
CA MET A 1 -19.13 16.60 12.09
C MET A 1 -18.46 17.56 11.11
N VAL A 2 -17.51 18.37 11.56
CA VAL A 2 -16.69 19.21 10.67
C VAL A 2 -15.43 18.40 10.36
N LEU A 3 -15.11 18.20 9.09
CA LEU A 3 -13.99 17.37 8.62
C LEU A 3 -13.08 18.17 7.69
N GLU A 4 -11.81 17.76 7.59
CA GLU A 4 -10.87 18.28 6.59
C GLU A 4 -11.36 17.94 5.17
N TYR A 5 -11.16 18.86 4.22
CA TYR A 5 -11.48 18.62 2.80
C TYR A 5 -10.41 17.72 2.17
N GLY A 6 -10.83 16.65 1.50
CA GLY A 6 -9.96 15.79 0.70
C GLY A 6 -10.14 15.97 -0.80
N GLU A 7 -9.03 15.85 -1.53
CA GLU A 7 -8.93 16.14 -2.97
C GLU A 7 -9.42 14.98 -3.83
N ILE A 8 -8.96 13.76 -3.51
CA ILE A 8 -9.27 12.53 -4.25
C ILE A 8 -9.01 11.32 -3.34
N ASP A 9 -9.83 10.27 -3.46
CA ASP A 9 -9.53 8.99 -2.79
C ASP A 9 -8.58 8.10 -3.61
N LEU A 10 -7.93 7.16 -2.93
CA LEU A 10 -6.96 6.27 -3.55
C LEU A 10 -7.59 5.38 -4.64
N ALA A 11 -8.89 5.06 -4.56
CA ALA A 11 -9.54 4.25 -5.60
C ALA A 11 -9.58 5.00 -6.93
N HIS A 12 -10.01 6.26 -6.91
CA HIS A 12 -10.00 7.13 -8.08
C HIS A 12 -8.57 7.43 -8.56
N MET A 13 -7.64 7.66 -7.63
CA MET A 13 -6.23 7.91 -7.97
C MET A 13 -5.60 6.72 -8.70
N VAL A 14 -5.81 5.49 -8.21
CA VAL A 14 -5.33 4.25 -8.86
C VAL A 14 -5.98 4.05 -10.23
N ALA A 15 -7.30 4.25 -10.33
CA ALA A 15 -8.03 4.10 -11.60
C ALA A 15 -7.53 5.10 -12.66
N GLN A 16 -7.31 6.36 -12.27
CA GLN A 16 -6.76 7.38 -13.16
C GLN A 16 -5.35 7.02 -13.63
N LYS A 17 -4.46 6.60 -12.71
CA LYS A 17 -3.10 6.17 -13.04
C LYS A 17 -3.06 5.02 -14.04
N TRP A 18 -3.95 4.05 -13.88
CA TRP A 18 -4.06 2.92 -14.82
C TRP A 18 -4.62 3.32 -16.18
N LYS A 19 -5.57 4.27 -16.22
CA LYS A 19 -6.07 4.84 -17.47
C LYS A 19 -4.95 5.59 -18.22
N GLU A 20 -4.17 6.41 -17.51
CA GLU A 20 -3.01 7.13 -18.07
C GLU A 20 -1.97 6.16 -18.64
N ARG A 21 -1.66 5.09 -17.89
CA ARG A 21 -0.72 4.04 -18.32
C ARG A 21 -1.17 3.34 -19.60
N ASN A 22 -2.42 2.90 -19.66
CA ASN A 22 -2.94 2.18 -20.82
C ASN A 22 -2.90 3.03 -22.09
N ASN A 23 -2.97 4.35 -21.95
CA ASN A 23 -2.90 5.29 -23.07
C ASN A 23 -1.45 5.65 -23.49
N SER A 24 -0.47 5.52 -22.59
CA SER A 24 0.90 6.04 -22.79
C SER A 24 2.00 4.97 -22.77
N ASN A 25 1.66 3.70 -22.50
CA ASN A 25 2.60 2.60 -22.28
C ASN A 25 3.69 2.89 -21.21
N MET A 26 3.47 3.88 -20.33
CA MET A 26 4.38 4.21 -19.23
C MET A 26 4.33 3.16 -18.13
N LYS A 27 5.49 2.82 -17.57
CA LYS A 27 5.58 2.00 -16.35
C LYS A 27 5.08 2.80 -15.14
N ILE A 28 4.58 2.09 -14.13
CA ILE A 28 4.22 2.73 -12.86
C ILE A 28 5.50 3.25 -12.20
N ASN A 29 5.45 4.50 -11.70
CA ASN A 29 6.54 5.10 -10.97
C ASN A 29 6.69 4.45 -9.58
N GLU A 30 7.84 3.83 -9.32
CA GLU A 30 8.11 3.19 -8.03
C GLU A 30 8.16 4.17 -6.86
N ASN A 31 8.60 5.41 -7.05
CA ASN A 31 8.61 6.42 -5.98
C ASN A 31 7.18 6.77 -5.57
N TRP A 32 6.25 6.82 -6.53
CA TRP A 32 4.82 6.99 -6.25
C TRP A 32 4.29 5.79 -5.45
N LEU A 33 4.65 4.56 -5.84
CA LEU A 33 4.27 3.36 -5.08
C LEU A 33 4.81 3.40 -3.65
N ARG A 34 6.11 3.68 -3.46
CA ARG A 34 6.76 3.76 -2.15
C ARG A 34 6.10 4.81 -1.25
N PHE A 35 5.88 6.00 -1.79
CA PHE A 35 5.30 7.13 -1.05
C PHE A 35 3.90 6.83 -0.51
N TYR A 36 3.01 6.28 -1.36
CA TYR A 36 1.65 5.95 -0.93
C TYR A 36 1.59 4.66 -0.11
N TRP A 37 2.45 3.66 -0.42
CA TRP A 37 2.56 2.44 0.38
C TRP A 37 2.99 2.74 1.82
N GLN A 38 4.01 3.56 2.00
CA GLN A 38 4.49 3.96 3.33
C GLN A 38 3.40 4.68 4.13
N GLN A 39 2.70 5.65 3.53
CA GLN A 39 1.62 6.37 4.23
C GLN A 39 0.43 5.47 4.58
N MET A 40 0.07 4.50 3.72
CA MET A 40 -0.95 3.51 4.07
C MET A 40 -0.52 2.68 5.27
N LEU A 41 0.74 2.22 5.30
CA LEU A 41 1.28 1.47 6.43
C LEU A 41 1.25 2.30 7.72
N GLU A 42 1.73 3.54 7.68
CA GLU A 42 1.76 4.45 8.85
C GLU A 42 0.35 4.73 9.39
N ALA A 43 -0.61 5.01 8.49
CA ALA A 43 -2.00 5.25 8.88
C ALA A 43 -2.64 4.03 9.55
N VAL A 44 -2.42 2.82 9.01
CA VAL A 44 -2.96 1.59 9.60
C VAL A 44 -2.19 1.19 10.87
N ASN A 45 -0.87 1.46 10.94
CA ASN A 45 -0.09 1.20 12.15
C ASN A 45 -0.61 2.03 13.33
N THR A 46 -0.98 3.29 13.08
CA THR A 46 -1.52 4.20 14.11
C THR A 46 -2.76 3.59 14.78
N ILE A 47 -3.70 3.04 14.00
CA ILE A 47 -4.89 2.38 14.59
C ILE A 47 -4.55 1.03 15.23
N HIS A 48 -3.58 0.30 14.69
CA HIS A 48 -3.12 -0.97 15.26
C HIS A 48 -2.49 -0.76 16.64
N GLU A 49 -1.74 0.32 16.84
CA GLU A 49 -1.15 0.72 18.13
C GLU A 49 -2.23 0.99 19.19
N GLU A 50 -3.34 1.61 18.78
CA GLU A 50 -4.54 1.80 19.60
C GLU A 50 -5.41 0.54 19.75
N ARG A 51 -4.90 -0.64 19.33
CA ARG A 51 -5.59 -1.94 19.38
C ARG A 51 -6.89 -1.99 18.58
N ILE A 52 -7.02 -1.12 17.58
CA ILE A 52 -8.13 -1.10 16.63
C ILE A 52 -7.72 -1.91 15.39
N VAL A 53 -8.67 -2.70 14.87
CA VAL A 53 -8.54 -3.44 13.60
C VAL A 53 -9.60 -2.86 12.66
N HIS A 54 -9.23 -2.48 11.44
CA HIS A 54 -10.19 -1.87 10.52
C HIS A 54 -11.11 -2.91 9.88
N SER A 55 -10.61 -4.08 9.49
CA SER A 55 -11.35 -5.23 8.93
C SER A 55 -12.06 -5.05 7.58
N ASP A 56 -12.02 -3.86 6.97
CA ASP A 56 -12.68 -3.54 5.70
C ASP A 56 -11.85 -2.55 4.86
N LEU A 57 -10.52 -2.68 4.91
CA LEU A 57 -9.62 -1.79 4.16
C LEU A 57 -9.79 -1.99 2.65
N LYS A 58 -10.05 -0.89 1.96
CA LYS A 58 -10.06 -0.76 0.50
C LYS A 58 -9.52 0.60 0.10
N PRO A 59 -9.17 0.81 -1.19
CA PRO A 59 -8.62 2.09 -1.63
C PRO A 59 -9.52 3.29 -1.30
N ALA A 60 -10.84 3.11 -1.34
CA ALA A 60 -11.79 4.18 -1.00
C ALA A 60 -11.73 4.65 0.46
N ASN A 61 -11.08 3.91 1.38
CA ASN A 61 -10.87 4.35 2.75
C ASN A 61 -9.67 5.29 2.92
N PHE A 62 -8.86 5.47 1.88
CA PHE A 62 -7.71 6.35 1.88
C PHE A 62 -7.97 7.59 1.03
N MET A 63 -7.79 8.77 1.61
CA MET A 63 -8.05 10.05 0.95
C MET A 63 -6.82 10.93 0.96
N LEU A 64 -6.52 11.54 -0.17
CA LEU A 64 -5.47 12.54 -0.29
C LEU A 64 -5.96 13.87 0.28
N VAL A 65 -5.26 14.38 1.28
CA VAL A 65 -5.54 15.64 1.95
C VAL A 65 -4.25 16.43 2.01
N ARG A 66 -4.14 17.51 1.22
CA ARG A 66 -2.97 18.40 1.20
C ARG A 66 -1.65 17.65 0.94
N GLY A 67 -1.66 16.70 0.00
CA GLY A 67 -0.49 15.89 -0.35
C GLY A 67 -0.20 14.70 0.58
N SER A 68 -0.97 14.50 1.65
CA SER A 68 -0.84 13.35 2.55
C SER A 68 -2.02 12.39 2.43
N LEU A 69 -1.76 11.09 2.42
CA LEU A 69 -2.78 10.06 2.39
C LEU A 69 -3.28 9.78 3.82
N LYS A 70 -4.57 9.96 4.04
CA LYS A 70 -5.23 9.77 5.34
C LYS A 70 -6.26 8.66 5.29
N LEU A 71 -6.37 7.90 6.38
CA LEU A 71 -7.46 6.96 6.59
C LEU A 71 -8.71 7.73 7.06
N ILE A 72 -9.82 7.60 6.32
CA ILE A 72 -11.04 8.42 6.53
C ILE A 72 -12.22 7.66 7.13
N ASP A 73 -12.08 6.36 7.35
CA ASP A 73 -13.09 5.51 7.95
C ASP A 73 -12.38 4.51 8.89
N PHE A 74 -12.98 4.22 10.04
CA PHE A 74 -12.46 3.25 11.01
C PHE A 74 -13.18 1.90 10.94
N GLY A 75 -14.05 1.67 9.95
CA GLY A 75 -14.55 0.34 9.64
C GLY A 75 -15.34 -0.29 10.78
N ILE A 76 -16.37 0.40 11.29
CA ILE A 76 -17.32 -0.20 12.24
C ILE A 76 -18.12 -1.26 11.47
N ALA A 77 -17.81 -2.54 11.73
CA ALA A 77 -18.21 -3.69 10.95
C ALA A 77 -19.69 -3.72 10.52
N LYS A 78 -19.93 -3.95 9.23
CA LYS A 78 -21.25 -4.28 8.69
C LYS A 78 -21.61 -5.72 9.05
N ALA A 79 -22.65 -5.89 9.85
CA ALA A 79 -23.45 -7.11 9.82
C ALA A 79 -23.95 -7.30 8.38
N ILE A 80 -23.72 -8.48 7.81
CA ILE A 80 -24.17 -8.84 6.47
C ILE A 80 -25.71 -8.84 6.50
N MET A 81 -26.33 -7.77 6.00
CA MET A 81 -27.75 -7.77 5.68
C MET A 81 -27.94 -8.43 4.31
N ASN A 82 -28.60 -9.59 4.33
CA ASN A 82 -29.25 -10.13 3.15
C ASN A 82 -30.40 -9.19 2.76
N ASP A 83 -30.57 -9.01 1.44
CA ASP A 83 -31.60 -8.23 0.74
C ASP A 83 -31.33 -6.73 0.53
N THR A 84 -30.67 -6.40 -0.61
CA THR A 84 -31.21 -5.43 -1.60
C THR A 84 -30.33 -5.28 -2.87
N THR A 85 -31.01 -5.06 -4.01
CA THR A 85 -30.62 -4.41 -5.30
C THR A 85 -29.28 -4.71 -6.01
N ASN A 86 -29.33 -4.89 -7.34
CA ASN A 86 -28.18 -5.24 -8.20
C ASN A 86 -26.97 -4.29 -8.13
N ILE A 87 -27.17 -2.99 -7.84
CA ILE A 87 -26.06 -2.01 -7.72
C ILE A 87 -25.30 -2.20 -6.39
N GLN A 88 -25.99 -2.59 -5.31
CA GLN A 88 -25.34 -2.94 -4.04
C GLN A 88 -24.56 -4.26 -4.14
N ARG A 89 -25.00 -5.20 -4.99
CA ARG A 89 -24.25 -6.44 -5.26
C ARG A 89 -22.89 -6.16 -5.90
N ASP A 90 -22.80 -5.27 -6.89
CA ASP A 90 -21.50 -4.92 -7.51
C ASP A 90 -20.55 -4.21 -6.54
N ALA A 91 -21.08 -3.30 -5.69
CA ALA A 91 -20.29 -2.65 -4.65
C ALA A 91 -19.84 -3.62 -3.53
N GLN A 92 -20.70 -4.58 -3.16
CA GLN A 92 -20.33 -5.68 -2.24
C GLN A 92 -19.26 -6.58 -2.86
N VAL A 93 -19.42 -7.00 -4.12
CA VAL A 93 -18.44 -7.82 -4.84
C VAL A 93 -17.09 -7.11 -4.97
N GLY A 94 -17.10 -5.78 -5.16
CA GLY A 94 -15.91 -4.93 -5.15
C GLY A 94 -15.17 -4.98 -3.82
N THR A 95 -15.90 -4.95 -2.70
CA THR A 95 -15.35 -5.03 -1.33
C THR A 95 -14.75 -6.41 -1.04
N LEU A 96 -15.35 -7.49 -1.55
CA LEU A 96 -14.82 -8.86 -1.40
C LEU A 96 -13.42 -9.05 -2.00
N ASN A 97 -12.95 -8.15 -2.88
CA ASN A 97 -11.61 -8.23 -3.47
C ASN A 97 -10.46 -8.05 -2.46
N TYR A 98 -10.75 -7.48 -1.29
CA TYR A 98 -9.76 -7.14 -0.27
C TYR A 98 -9.93 -7.99 1.00
N MET A 99 -10.92 -8.87 1.02
CA MET A 99 -11.24 -9.72 2.16
C MET A 99 -10.24 -10.87 2.28
N SER A 100 -9.76 -11.12 3.49
CA SER A 100 -8.79 -12.18 3.79
C SER A 100 -9.44 -13.57 3.90
N PRO A 101 -8.67 -14.68 3.77
CA PRO A 101 -9.20 -16.03 3.93
C PRO A 101 -9.95 -16.24 5.24
N GLU A 102 -9.38 -15.76 6.35
CA GLU A 102 -10.02 -15.88 7.67
C GLU A 102 -11.28 -15.03 7.82
N ALA A 103 -11.42 -13.94 7.05
CA ALA A 103 -12.63 -13.13 7.05
C ALA A 103 -13.78 -13.82 6.30
N PHE A 104 -13.48 -14.60 5.26
CA PHE A 104 -14.45 -15.49 4.64
C PHE A 104 -14.86 -16.66 5.54
N MET A 105 -13.95 -17.10 6.43
CA MET A 105 -14.13 -18.23 7.35
C MET A 105 -14.50 -17.79 8.78
N CYS A 106 -14.96 -16.55 8.99
CA CYS A 106 -15.12 -15.96 10.33
C CYS A 106 -16.16 -16.70 11.22
N ASN A 107 -16.94 -17.62 10.64
CA ASN A 107 -17.89 -18.49 11.34
C ASN A 107 -17.38 -19.94 11.51
N ASP A 108 -16.22 -20.28 10.96
CA ASP A 108 -15.59 -21.59 11.08
C ASP A 108 -14.72 -21.65 12.34
N GLN A 109 -14.45 -22.88 12.80
CA GLN A 109 -13.51 -23.14 13.87
C GLN A 109 -12.14 -23.51 13.31
N ASP A 110 -11.07 -23.04 13.96
CA ASP A 110 -9.72 -23.51 13.68
C ASP A 110 -9.56 -24.99 14.08
N MET A 111 -8.40 -25.59 13.78
CA MET A 111 -8.11 -26.99 14.16
C MET A 111 -8.17 -27.23 15.68
N GLY A 112 -8.16 -26.17 16.49
CA GLY A 112 -8.26 -26.21 17.95
C GLY A 112 -9.67 -25.92 18.49
N GLY A 113 -10.68 -25.75 17.63
CA GLY A 113 -12.06 -25.47 18.04
C GLY A 113 -12.35 -24.00 18.36
N ASN A 114 -11.42 -23.08 18.12
CA ASN A 114 -11.63 -21.66 18.37
C ASN A 114 -12.26 -20.97 17.16
N VAL A 115 -13.18 -20.05 17.40
CA VAL A 115 -13.76 -19.19 16.34
C VAL A 115 -12.64 -18.39 15.67
N ILE A 116 -12.54 -18.50 14.35
CA ILE A 116 -11.59 -17.75 13.54
C ILE A 116 -11.98 -16.26 13.58
N LYS A 117 -11.19 -15.43 14.29
CA LYS A 117 -11.43 -13.99 14.37
C LYS A 117 -10.58 -13.21 13.39
N CYS A 118 -11.19 -12.25 12.69
CA CYS A 118 -10.48 -11.20 11.98
C CYS A 118 -9.60 -10.41 12.97
N GLY A 119 -8.36 -10.15 12.60
CA GLY A 119 -7.41 -9.44 13.46
C GLY A 119 -6.48 -8.57 12.62
N ARG A 120 -5.42 -8.02 13.24
CA ARG A 120 -4.43 -7.21 12.52
C ARG A 120 -3.90 -7.86 11.22
N PRO A 121 -3.66 -9.20 11.15
CA PRO A 121 -3.25 -9.85 9.90
C PRO A 121 -4.26 -9.75 8.75
N SER A 122 -5.54 -9.55 9.04
CA SER A 122 -6.59 -9.37 8.04
C SER A 122 -6.43 -8.03 7.33
N ASP A 123 -6.10 -6.96 8.07
CA ASP A 123 -5.77 -5.66 7.50
C ASP A 123 -4.50 -5.73 6.62
N ILE A 124 -3.51 -6.53 7.00
CA ILE A 124 -2.29 -6.76 6.19
C ILE A 124 -2.63 -7.38 4.84
N TRP A 125 -3.54 -8.36 4.81
CA TRP A 125 -3.99 -8.97 3.57
C TRP A 125 -4.67 -7.93 2.68
N SER A 126 -5.59 -7.13 3.23
CA SER A 126 -6.28 -6.07 2.49
C SER A 126 -5.29 -5.05 1.92
N LEU A 127 -4.30 -4.62 2.71
CA LEU A 127 -3.20 -3.77 2.23
C LEU A 127 -2.42 -4.44 1.09
N GLY A 128 -2.13 -5.73 1.21
CA GLY A 128 -1.51 -6.52 0.13
C GLY A 128 -2.34 -6.53 -1.15
N CYS A 129 -3.67 -6.66 -1.05
CA CYS A 129 -4.57 -6.58 -2.20
C CYS A 129 -4.58 -5.18 -2.84
N ILE A 130 -4.52 -4.12 -2.03
CA ILE A 130 -4.41 -2.73 -2.51
C ILE A 130 -3.08 -2.53 -3.25
N LEU A 131 -1.96 -2.94 -2.66
CA LEU A 131 -0.64 -2.86 -3.30
C LEU A 131 -0.61 -3.63 -4.61
N TYR A 132 -1.12 -4.86 -4.61
CA TYR A 132 -1.24 -5.68 -5.83
C TYR A 132 -2.05 -4.97 -6.91
N GLN A 133 -3.17 -4.33 -6.55
CA GLN A 133 -3.95 -3.53 -7.49
C GLN A 133 -3.20 -2.29 -7.99
N MET A 134 -2.44 -1.62 -7.14
CA MET A 134 -1.60 -0.50 -7.57
C MET A 134 -0.59 -0.97 -8.63
N VAL A 135 0.00 -2.15 -8.47
CA VAL A 135 1.06 -2.72 -9.34
C VAL A 135 0.54 -3.36 -10.62
N TYR A 136 -0.60 -4.05 -10.57
CA TYR A 136 -1.14 -4.85 -11.69
C TYR A 136 -2.49 -4.35 -12.23
N GLY A 137 -3.11 -3.35 -11.61
CA GLY A 137 -4.35 -2.71 -12.09
C GLY A 137 -5.62 -3.44 -11.72
N LYS A 138 -5.47 -4.64 -11.15
CA LYS A 138 -6.55 -5.48 -10.62
C LYS A 138 -6.07 -6.14 -9.33
N THR A 139 -6.99 -6.53 -8.45
CA THR A 139 -6.66 -7.31 -7.24
C THR A 139 -6.33 -8.76 -7.60
N PRO A 140 -5.70 -9.54 -6.69
CA PRO A 140 -5.29 -10.92 -6.99
C PRO A 140 -6.45 -11.83 -7.44
N PHE A 141 -7.64 -11.61 -6.88
CA PHE A 141 -8.84 -12.42 -7.12
C PHE A 141 -9.91 -11.68 -7.93
N ALA A 142 -9.53 -10.62 -8.67
CA ALA A 142 -10.49 -9.79 -9.42
C ALA A 142 -11.25 -10.54 -10.52
N ASP A 143 -10.69 -11.64 -11.03
CA ASP A 143 -11.27 -12.41 -12.13
C ASP A 143 -12.47 -13.26 -11.65
N TYR A 144 -12.55 -13.55 -10.36
CA TYR A 144 -13.67 -14.27 -9.75
C TYR A 144 -14.79 -13.30 -9.39
N LYS A 145 -15.91 -13.34 -10.12
CA LYS A 145 -16.98 -12.33 -10.00
C LYS A 145 -18.03 -12.63 -8.93
N THR A 146 -18.19 -13.89 -8.53
CA THR A 146 -19.20 -14.29 -7.54
C THR A 146 -18.58 -14.47 -6.16
N PHE A 147 -19.39 -14.30 -5.11
CA PHE A 147 -18.98 -14.58 -3.74
C PHE A 147 -18.42 -16.01 -3.61
N TRP A 148 -19.15 -17.02 -4.09
CA TRP A 148 -18.74 -18.42 -3.98
C TRP A 148 -17.46 -18.75 -4.76
N ALA A 149 -17.26 -18.16 -5.94
CA ALA A 149 -16.02 -18.36 -6.70
C ALA A 149 -14.83 -17.76 -5.94
N LYS A 150 -14.96 -16.54 -5.39
CA LYS A 150 -13.92 -15.95 -4.54
C LYS A 150 -13.67 -16.75 -3.27
N TYR A 151 -14.74 -17.11 -2.55
CA TYR A 151 -14.67 -17.90 -1.33
C TYR A 151 -13.84 -19.17 -1.58
N LYS A 152 -14.17 -19.93 -2.63
CA LYS A 152 -13.47 -21.18 -2.97
C LYS A 152 -11.98 -20.97 -3.19
N GLU A 153 -11.59 -19.92 -3.91
CA GLU A 153 -10.19 -19.72 -4.32
C GLU A 153 -9.36 -19.04 -3.24
N VAL A 154 -9.95 -18.10 -2.49
CA VAL A 154 -9.28 -17.40 -1.39
C VAL A 154 -9.08 -18.33 -0.20
N THR A 155 -10.02 -19.24 0.07
CA THR A 155 -9.92 -20.20 1.19
C THR A 155 -9.13 -21.47 0.83
N ASP A 156 -8.83 -21.72 -0.44
CA ASP A 156 -7.97 -22.84 -0.86
C ASP A 156 -6.50 -22.58 -0.51
N ARG A 157 -5.98 -23.33 0.47
CA ARG A 157 -4.58 -23.27 0.90
C ARG A 157 -3.57 -23.62 -0.21
N ASN A 158 -3.99 -24.36 -1.23
CA ASN A 158 -3.14 -24.74 -2.36
C ASN A 158 -3.17 -23.73 -3.50
N HIS A 159 -4.10 -22.77 -3.47
CA HIS A 159 -4.17 -21.72 -4.47
C HIS A 159 -2.91 -20.86 -4.41
N LYS A 160 -2.28 -20.66 -5.57
CA LYS A 160 -1.09 -19.82 -5.70
C LYS A 160 -1.45 -18.53 -6.42
N ILE A 161 -1.33 -17.41 -5.69
CA ILE A 161 -1.50 -16.08 -6.28
C ILE A 161 -0.45 -15.90 -7.39
N LYS A 162 -0.91 -15.47 -8.56
CA LYS A 162 -0.05 -15.17 -9.70
C LYS A 162 0.59 -13.80 -9.50
N TYR A 163 1.89 -13.68 -9.74
CA TYR A 163 2.60 -12.41 -9.76
C TYR A 163 3.28 -12.25 -11.13
N GLU A 164 2.83 -11.29 -11.94
CA GLU A 164 3.52 -11.00 -13.20
C GLU A 164 4.91 -10.38 -12.91
N PRO A 165 5.93 -10.67 -13.73
CA PRO A 165 7.26 -10.09 -13.55
C PRO A 165 7.23 -8.56 -13.52
N VAL A 166 7.96 -7.98 -12.57
CA VAL A 166 8.20 -6.53 -12.45
C VAL A 166 9.71 -6.28 -12.35
N ASP A 167 10.15 -5.06 -12.65
CA ASP A 167 11.57 -4.72 -12.68
C ASP A 167 12.24 -4.85 -11.31
N ASN A 168 11.52 -4.51 -10.23
CA ASN A 168 12.01 -4.57 -8.86
C ASN A 168 11.50 -5.83 -8.12
N PRO A 169 12.36 -6.83 -7.87
CA PRO A 169 11.94 -8.08 -7.22
C PRO A 169 11.46 -7.88 -5.77
N TRP A 170 11.89 -6.80 -5.09
CA TRP A 170 11.42 -6.48 -3.74
C TRP A 170 9.92 -6.19 -3.71
N LEU A 171 9.34 -5.73 -4.82
CA LEU A 171 7.91 -5.48 -4.89
C LEU A 171 7.11 -6.80 -4.87
N ILE A 172 7.62 -7.85 -5.52
CA ILE A 172 7.00 -9.18 -5.48
C ILE A 172 7.14 -9.79 -4.07
N ASP A 173 8.33 -9.74 -3.48
CA ASP A 173 8.55 -10.24 -2.11
C ASP A 173 7.63 -9.52 -1.12
N LEU A 174 7.54 -8.19 -1.19
CA LEU A 174 6.65 -7.39 -0.34
C LEU A 174 5.18 -7.84 -0.44
N MET A 175 4.67 -8.02 -1.67
CA MET A 175 3.30 -8.50 -1.87
C MET A 175 3.11 -9.93 -1.32
N GLN A 176 4.09 -10.81 -1.50
CA GLN A 176 4.05 -12.17 -0.96
C GLN A 176 4.05 -12.19 0.57
N ARG A 177 4.79 -11.29 1.24
CA ARG A 177 4.77 -11.14 2.70
C ARG A 177 3.40 -10.68 3.23
N CYS A 178 2.66 -9.90 2.45
CA CYS A 178 1.33 -9.43 2.82
C CYS A 178 0.24 -10.48 2.52
N LEU A 179 0.37 -11.19 1.40
CA LEU A 179 -0.63 -12.12 0.85
C LEU A 179 -0.35 -13.59 1.18
N ALA A 180 0.41 -13.86 2.24
CA ALA A 180 0.55 -15.23 2.75
C ALA A 180 -0.82 -15.75 3.21
N TRP A 181 -1.21 -16.95 2.76
CA TRP A 181 -2.50 -17.55 3.13
C TRP A 181 -2.61 -17.69 4.66
N ASP A 182 -1.57 -18.26 5.27
CA ASP A 182 -1.45 -18.37 6.72
C ASP A 182 -1.27 -16.98 7.33
N ARG A 183 -2.18 -16.62 8.25
CA ARG A 183 -2.23 -15.33 8.92
C ARG A 183 -0.99 -15.06 9.77
N ASP A 184 -0.38 -16.09 10.34
CA ASP A 184 0.78 -15.95 11.23
C ASP A 184 2.09 -15.83 10.44
N ALA A 185 2.07 -16.26 9.18
CA ALA A 185 3.17 -16.05 8.24
C ALA A 185 3.19 -14.64 7.64
N ARG A 186 2.09 -13.87 7.75
CA ARG A 186 2.02 -12.49 7.25
C ARG A 186 2.88 -11.56 8.09
N TRP A 187 3.63 -10.70 7.42
CA TRP A 187 4.43 -9.69 8.10
C TRP A 187 3.55 -8.63 8.77
N ARG A 188 4.01 -8.15 9.93
CA ARG A 188 3.36 -7.04 10.65
C ARG A 188 3.85 -5.70 10.09
N ILE A 189 3.08 -4.63 10.29
CA ILE A 189 3.41 -3.31 9.75
C ILE A 189 4.83 -2.83 10.12
N PRO A 190 5.33 -2.97 11.36
CA PRO A 190 6.71 -2.59 11.67
C PRO A 190 7.75 -3.32 10.81
N GLN A 191 7.51 -4.58 10.44
CA GLN A 191 8.39 -5.34 9.54
C GLN A 191 8.27 -4.84 8.09
N LEU A 192 7.05 -4.51 7.65
CA LEU A 192 6.79 -3.97 6.31
C LEU A 192 7.40 -2.57 6.12
N LEU A 193 7.38 -1.73 7.16
CA LEU A 193 8.03 -0.42 7.16
C LEU A 193 9.56 -0.53 7.04
N GLN A 194 10.15 -1.65 7.46
CA GLN A 194 11.58 -1.94 7.35
C GLN A 194 11.95 -2.75 6.09
N HIS A 195 10.97 -3.05 5.24
CA HIS A 195 11.17 -3.89 4.06
C HIS A 195 12.16 -3.24 3.06
N PRO A 196 13.01 -4.01 2.34
CA PRO A 196 13.94 -3.48 1.33
C PRO A 196 13.32 -2.63 0.21
N PHE A 197 12.01 -2.79 -0.03
CA PHE A 197 11.27 -1.94 -0.96
C PHE A 197 11.19 -0.48 -0.47
N LEU A 198 11.04 -0.25 0.83
CA LEU A 198 11.07 1.09 1.42
C LEU A 198 12.49 1.50 1.81
N ASN A 199 13.29 0.55 2.30
CA ASN A 199 14.66 0.77 2.76
C ASN A 199 15.64 -0.05 1.92
N PRO A 200 15.94 0.36 0.67
CA PRO A 200 16.81 -0.40 -0.21
C PRO A 200 18.19 -0.55 0.43
N PRO A 201 18.79 -1.75 0.39
CA PRO A 201 20.11 -1.97 0.97
C PRO A 201 21.12 -1.08 0.26
N VAL A 202 21.89 -0.32 1.03
CA VAL A 202 22.99 0.49 0.51
C VAL A 202 24.07 -0.48 -0.01
N PRO A 203 24.45 -0.43 -1.30
CA PRO A 203 25.54 -1.25 -1.82
C PRO A 203 26.80 -1.04 -0.98
N LYS A 204 27.39 -2.13 -0.49
CA LYS A 204 28.66 -2.08 0.28
C LYS A 204 29.84 -1.57 -0.54
N ASP A 205 29.71 -1.64 -1.87
CA ASP A 205 30.70 -1.18 -2.85
C ASP A 205 30.44 0.25 -3.33
N LEU A 206 29.50 0.99 -2.71
CA LEU A 206 29.54 2.44 -2.80
C LEU A 206 30.88 2.85 -2.21
N ALA A 207 31.82 3.18 -3.10
CA ALA A 207 33.06 3.83 -2.70
C ALA A 207 32.68 4.89 -1.67
N PRO A 208 33.39 4.96 -0.51
CA PRO A 208 33.15 6.02 0.46
C PRO A 208 33.01 7.30 -0.34
N ILE A 209 31.93 8.06 -0.09
CA ILE A 209 31.63 9.31 -0.81
C ILE A 209 32.97 10.00 -0.95
N ASP A 210 33.47 10.05 -2.19
CA ASP A 210 34.76 10.65 -2.46
C ASP A 210 34.52 12.12 -2.16
N HIS A 211 34.84 12.50 -0.91
CA HIS A 211 34.57 13.83 -0.40
C HIS A 211 35.28 14.86 -1.27
N ASP A 212 36.34 14.48 -1.98
CA ASP A 212 37.01 15.34 -2.95
C ASP A 212 36.22 15.44 -4.25
N ARG A 213 35.58 14.38 -4.76
CA ARG A 213 34.61 14.49 -5.88
C ARG A 213 33.36 15.28 -5.51
N CYS A 214 32.79 15.06 -4.33
CA CYS A 214 31.67 15.86 -3.85
C CYS A 214 32.09 17.31 -3.61
N ARG A 215 33.29 17.57 -3.06
CA ARG A 215 33.85 18.91 -2.91
C ARG A 215 34.13 19.55 -4.27
N LEU A 216 34.65 18.82 -5.25
CA LEU A 216 34.85 19.28 -6.64
C LEU A 216 33.53 19.56 -7.36
N LEU A 217 32.51 18.72 -7.13
CA LEU A 217 31.16 18.95 -7.65
C LEU A 217 30.57 20.21 -7.02
N MET A 218 30.70 20.35 -5.70
CA MET A 218 30.28 21.54 -4.95
C MET A 218 31.10 22.78 -5.33
N GLU A 219 32.39 22.67 -5.63
CA GLU A 219 33.22 23.76 -6.14
C GLU A 219 32.80 24.17 -7.56
N LYS A 220 32.53 23.19 -8.44
CA LYS A 220 31.96 23.46 -9.77
C LYS A 220 30.58 24.11 -9.67
N ILE A 221 29.73 23.66 -8.75
CA ILE A 221 28.43 24.28 -8.48
C ILE A 221 28.63 25.70 -7.91
N LYS A 222 29.62 25.91 -7.03
CA LYS A 222 30.02 27.23 -6.52
C LYS A 222 30.50 28.17 -7.63
N THR A 223 31.14 27.67 -8.68
CA THR A 223 31.49 28.53 -9.84
C THR A 223 30.27 29.03 -10.61
N HIS A 224 29.11 28.39 -10.44
CA HIS A 224 27.82 28.83 -10.95
C HIS A 224 26.95 29.50 -9.86
N TRP A 225 27.50 29.84 -8.69
CA TRP A 225 26.76 30.46 -7.57
C TRP A 225 26.26 31.87 -7.87
N ALA A 226 26.82 32.54 -8.88
CA ALA A 226 26.30 33.81 -9.38
C ALA A 226 25.05 33.63 -10.27
N ASP A 227 24.68 32.39 -10.62
CA ASP A 227 23.43 32.08 -11.29
C ASP A 227 22.26 32.18 -10.28
N PRO A 228 21.29 33.09 -10.52
CA PRO A 228 20.16 33.29 -9.61
C PRO A 228 19.33 32.02 -9.35
N VAL A 229 19.32 31.07 -10.28
CA VAL A 229 18.57 29.81 -10.16
C VAL A 229 19.28 28.84 -9.22
N VAL A 230 20.60 28.75 -9.31
CA VAL A 230 21.43 27.87 -8.47
C VAL A 230 21.45 28.37 -7.02
N SER A 231 21.61 29.68 -6.82
CA SER A 231 21.58 30.28 -5.48
C SER A 231 20.24 30.05 -4.76
N LYS A 232 19.12 30.11 -5.50
CA LYS A 232 17.79 29.84 -4.95
C LYS A 232 17.60 28.37 -4.55
N LEU A 233 18.09 27.43 -5.36
CA LEU A 233 18.06 26.00 -5.03
C LEU A 233 18.92 25.66 -3.81
N CYS A 234 20.13 26.23 -3.70
CA CYS A 234 21.00 26.00 -2.54
C CYS A 234 20.40 26.54 -1.23
N SER A 235 19.78 27.72 -1.26
CA SER A 235 19.10 28.27 -0.08
C SER A 235 17.90 27.43 0.41
N ILE A 236 17.30 26.64 -0.48
CA ILE A 236 16.23 25.71 -0.15
C ILE A 236 16.81 24.43 0.47
N ILE A 237 17.92 23.93 -0.05
CA ILE A 237 18.60 22.73 0.46
C ILE A 237 19.18 22.98 1.86
N GLU A 238 19.84 24.11 2.09
CA GLU A 238 20.39 24.47 3.40
C GLU A 238 19.30 24.60 4.47
N LYS A 239 18.14 25.18 4.11
CA LYS A 239 16.96 25.22 5.00
C LYS A 239 16.40 23.84 5.33
N LEU A 240 16.45 22.91 4.38
CA LEU A 240 15.98 21.53 4.60
C LEU A 240 16.94 20.70 5.46
N GLU A 241 18.23 21.06 5.51
CA GLU A 241 19.22 20.44 6.38
C GLU A 241 19.17 20.99 7.81
N GLU A 242 18.85 22.28 8.01
CA GLU A 242 18.70 22.88 9.33
C GLU A 242 17.41 22.44 10.06
N ASP A 243 16.33 22.17 9.34
CA ASP A 243 15.06 21.69 9.92
C ASP A 243 15.09 20.20 10.36
N GLN A 244 16.23 19.51 10.22
CA GLN A 244 16.45 18.13 10.66
C GLN A 244 17.44 17.96 11.83
N CYS A 245 17.85 19.06 12.51
CA CYS A 245 18.63 19.03 13.76
C CYS A 245 17.80 19.43 14.98
#